data_AF-A0A967Z4U8-F1
#
_entry.id   AF-A0A967Z4U8-F1
#
_cell.length_a   1.000
_cell.length_b   1.000
_cell.length_c   1.000
_cell.angle_alpha   90.00
_cell.angle_beta   90.00
_cell.angle_gamma   90.00
#
_symmetry.space_group_name_H-M   'P 1'
#
loop_
_entity.id
_entity.type
_entity.pdbx_description
1 polymer ?
#
loop_
_entity_poly.entity_id
_entity_poly.type
_entity_poly.pdbx_seq_one_letter_code
_entity_poly.pdbx_strand_id
1 'polypeptide(L)'
;MLSQLFEFNATQYNKPDLLSYRGGDGISYRISSNEFRERVIDFALALKSLGVKPKSKVLLLSENRPEWHVVDFACHLLGAVVVPVFPNLVADQIEYIAKNSDSEFIVISNEIQANKIRQTRQDLKKIKQIMTMKKGIEGEGFRSFDDILAQVGHARRLSFWKNASIWPNRMTLRPSSTHPAQPDLRNV
;
A
#
# COMPACT_ATOMS: atom_id res chain seq x y z
N MET A 1 -8.69 8.78 13.02
CA MET A 1 -8.81 8.25 11.63
C MET A 1 -7.99 6.96 11.52
N LEU A 2 -8.31 6.04 10.60
CA LEU A 2 -7.64 4.72 10.48
C LEU A 2 -6.11 4.82 10.38
N SER A 3 -5.58 5.86 9.72
CA SER A 3 -4.15 6.17 9.66
C SER A 3 -3.49 6.40 11.03
N GLN A 4 -4.20 7.04 11.97
CA GLN A 4 -3.68 7.29 13.33
C GLN A 4 -3.65 6.01 14.16
N LEU A 5 -4.65 5.15 14.00
CA LEU A 5 -4.68 3.85 14.66
C LEU A 5 -3.53 2.96 14.16
N PHE A 6 -3.28 2.98 12.84
CA PHE A 6 -2.15 2.30 12.23
C PHE A 6 -0.82 2.76 12.81
N GLU A 7 -0.55 4.07 12.81
CA GLU A 7 0.68 4.65 13.37
C GLU A 7 0.85 4.36 14.86
N PHE A 8 -0.23 4.46 15.64
CA PHE A 8 -0.23 4.12 17.06
C PHE A 8 0.12 2.65 17.26
N ASN A 9 -0.57 1.72 16.59
CA ASN A 9 -0.32 0.29 16.78
C ASN A 9 1.07 -0.12 16.33
N ALA A 10 1.55 0.39 15.19
CA ALA A 10 2.86 0.03 14.67
C ALA A 10 4.01 0.56 15.54
N THR A 11 3.80 1.64 16.31
CA THR A 11 4.81 2.20 17.22
C THR A 11 4.72 1.65 18.64
N GLN A 12 3.51 1.38 19.15
CA GLN A 12 3.31 0.86 20.50
C GLN A 12 3.52 -0.65 20.60
N TYR A 13 3.16 -1.39 19.56
CA TYR A 13 3.22 -2.85 19.53
C TYR A 13 4.15 -3.32 18.42
N ASN A 14 5.46 -3.34 18.69
CA ASN A 14 6.44 -3.84 17.74
C ASN A 14 6.39 -5.38 17.67
N LYS A 15 5.50 -5.91 16.83
CA LYS A 15 5.42 -7.35 16.57
C LYS A 15 6.44 -7.75 15.50
N PRO A 16 7.32 -8.74 15.76
CA PRO A 16 8.29 -9.21 14.77
C PRO A 16 7.62 -9.97 13.60
N ASP A 17 6.37 -10.40 13.76
CA ASP A 17 5.63 -11.27 12.85
C ASP A 17 4.20 -10.76 12.59
N LEU A 18 4.07 -9.46 12.30
CA LEU A 18 2.78 -8.83 12.01
C LEU A 18 2.05 -9.50 10.84
N LEU A 19 2.78 -9.77 9.75
CA LEU A 19 2.28 -10.50 8.60
C LEU A 19 3.15 -11.73 8.35
N SER A 20 2.51 -12.85 8.05
CA SER A 20 3.17 -14.06 7.60
C SER A 20 2.57 -14.49 6.27
N TYR A 21 3.41 -14.85 5.30
CA TYR A 21 2.96 -15.30 3.99
C TYR A 21 3.89 -16.37 3.44
N ARG A 22 3.36 -17.18 2.52
CA ARG A 22 4.14 -18.20 1.82
C ARG A 22 4.48 -17.69 0.42
N GLY A 23 5.78 -17.64 0.11
CA GLY A 23 6.26 -17.26 -1.21
C GLY A 23 5.94 -18.31 -2.26
N GLY A 24 6.08 -17.92 -3.54
CA GLY A 24 5.90 -18.84 -4.67
C GLY A 24 6.97 -19.94 -4.75
N ASP A 25 8.06 -19.79 -4.00
CA ASP A 25 9.11 -20.79 -3.77
C ASP A 25 8.76 -21.79 -2.65
N GLY A 26 7.60 -21.61 -1.99
CA GLY A 26 7.16 -22.44 -0.88
C GLY A 26 7.74 -22.06 0.48
N ILE A 27 8.62 -21.05 0.55
CA ILE A 27 9.24 -20.56 1.78
C ILE A 27 8.26 -19.65 2.53
N SER A 28 8.25 -19.73 3.86
CA SER A 28 7.44 -18.83 4.69
C SER A 28 8.24 -17.60 5.08
N TYR A 29 7.67 -16.43 4.81
CA TYR A 29 8.24 -15.13 5.10
C TYR A 29 7.41 -14.42 6.17
N ARG A 30 8.09 -13.58 6.95
CA ARG A 30 7.48 -12.76 8.00
C ARG A 30 7.85 -11.30 7.78
N ILE A 31 6.91 -10.41 8.05
CA ILE A 31 7.13 -8.96 8.01
C ILE A 31 6.82 -8.43 9.40
N SER A 32 7.79 -7.71 9.96
CA SER A 32 7.63 -7.05 11.26
C SER A 32 6.73 -5.82 11.16
N SER A 33 6.23 -5.34 12.30
CA SER A 33 5.42 -4.12 12.36
C SER A 33 6.18 -2.89 11.87
N ASN A 34 7.47 -2.78 12.22
CA ASN A 34 8.30 -1.67 11.74
C ASN A 34 8.54 -1.74 10.24
N GLU A 35 8.87 -2.93 9.72
CA GLU A 35 9.09 -3.13 8.29
C GLU A 35 7.82 -2.85 7.47
N PHE A 36 6.66 -3.35 7.93
CA PHE A 36 5.39 -3.07 7.27
C PHE A 36 5.10 -1.56 7.24
N ARG A 37 5.35 -0.86 8.35
CA ARG A 37 5.20 0.59 8.44
C ARG A 37 6.11 1.36 7.49
N GLU A 38 7.38 0.98 7.42
CA GLU A 38 8.33 1.58 6.48
C GLU A 38 7.86 1.39 5.03
N ARG A 39 7.46 0.17 4.66
CA ARG A 39 6.92 -0.15 3.33
C ARG A 39 5.67 0.69 3.00
N VAL A 40 4.74 0.84 3.95
CA VAL A 40 3.52 1.66 3.79
C VAL A 40 3.86 3.11 3.51
N ILE A 41 4.82 3.67 4.23
CA ILE A 41 5.21 5.08 4.10
C ILE A 41 5.95 5.34 2.80
N ASP A 42 6.84 4.43 2.45
CA ASP A 42 7.52 4.44 1.15
C ASP A 42 6.50 4.41 0.02
N PHE A 43 5.52 3.53 0.10
CA PHE A 43 4.47 3.43 -0.91
C PHE A 43 3.59 4.68 -0.97
N ALA A 44 3.24 5.28 0.18
CA ALA A 44 2.53 6.54 0.22
C ALA A 44 3.35 7.68 -0.42
N LEU A 45 4.66 7.71 -0.21
CA LEU A 45 5.54 8.68 -0.84
C LEU A 45 5.66 8.50 -2.34
N ALA A 46 5.77 7.26 -2.81
CA ALA A 46 5.75 6.92 -4.23
C ALA A 46 4.44 7.39 -4.88
N LEU A 47 3.29 7.03 -4.33
CA LEU A 47 1.97 7.45 -4.80
C LEU A 47 1.86 8.98 -4.86
N LYS A 48 2.27 9.67 -3.78
CA LYS A 48 2.26 11.13 -3.73
C LYS A 48 3.14 11.77 -4.82
N SER A 49 4.31 11.18 -5.08
CA SER A 49 5.24 11.66 -6.12
C SER A 49 4.66 11.54 -7.54
N LEU A 50 3.77 10.56 -7.75
CA LEU A 50 3.04 10.34 -9.00
C LEU A 50 1.78 11.22 -9.11
N GLY A 51 1.53 12.07 -8.11
CA GLY A 51 0.41 13.02 -8.12
C GLY A 51 -0.88 12.48 -7.52
N VAL A 52 -0.84 11.37 -6.76
CA VAL A 52 -2.00 10.92 -5.97
C VAL A 52 -2.31 11.97 -4.90
N LYS A 53 -3.58 12.36 -4.81
CA LYS A 53 -4.09 13.37 -3.87
C LYS A 53 -5.20 12.77 -3.00
N PRO A 54 -5.60 13.45 -1.92
CA PRO A 54 -6.82 13.08 -1.22
C PRO A 54 -7.99 12.96 -2.19
N LYS A 55 -8.80 11.90 -2.03
CA LYS A 55 -9.91 11.50 -2.90
C LYS A 55 -9.54 10.97 -4.28
N SER A 56 -8.25 10.95 -4.68
CA SER A 56 -7.83 10.20 -5.87
C SER A 56 -8.16 8.72 -5.70
N LYS A 57 -8.53 8.07 -6.81
CA LYS A 57 -8.98 6.68 -6.80
C LYS A 57 -7.91 5.79 -7.40
N VAL A 58 -7.49 4.80 -6.61
CA VAL A 58 -6.40 3.88 -6.94
C VAL A 58 -6.98 2.47 -7.07
N LEU A 59 -7.04 1.98 -8.29
CA LEU A 59 -7.47 0.61 -8.57
C LEU A 59 -6.37 -0.37 -8.15
N LEU A 60 -6.70 -1.33 -7.32
CA LEU A 60 -5.77 -2.32 -6.79
C LEU A 60 -6.16 -3.71 -7.30
N LEU A 61 -5.39 -4.21 -8.27
CA LEU A 61 -5.59 -5.51 -8.92
C LEU A 61 -4.44 -6.45 -8.55
N SER A 62 -4.68 -7.33 -7.58
CA SER A 62 -3.66 -8.22 -7.05
C SER A 62 -4.26 -9.45 -6.40
N GLU A 63 -3.50 -10.55 -6.41
CA GLU A 63 -3.73 -11.72 -5.56
C GLU A 63 -3.48 -11.40 -4.08
N ASN A 64 -3.77 -12.36 -3.20
CA ASN A 64 -3.52 -12.23 -1.77
C ASN A 64 -2.00 -12.22 -1.50
N ARG A 65 -1.45 -11.01 -1.26
CA ARG A 65 -0.02 -10.80 -0.99
C ARG A 65 0.17 -9.66 0.00
N PRO A 66 1.29 -9.63 0.76
CA PRO A 66 1.52 -8.56 1.73
C PRO A 66 1.54 -7.16 1.13
N GLU A 67 2.02 -7.02 -0.11
CA GLU A 67 2.06 -5.71 -0.78
C GLU A 67 0.66 -5.14 -1.01
N TRP A 68 -0.38 -5.98 -1.09
CA TRP A 68 -1.76 -5.52 -1.15
C TRP A 68 -2.12 -4.64 0.06
N HIS A 69 -1.78 -5.11 1.26
CA HIS A 69 -1.98 -4.35 2.49
C HIS A 69 -1.13 -3.09 2.52
N VAL A 70 0.10 -3.15 2.01
CA VAL A 70 0.96 -1.97 1.91
C VAL A 70 0.28 -0.86 1.09
N VAL A 71 -0.29 -1.20 -0.07
CA VAL A 71 -0.99 -0.24 -0.93
C VAL A 71 -2.24 0.32 -0.29
N ASP A 72 -3.04 -0.54 0.35
CA ASP A 72 -4.26 -0.17 1.04
C ASP A 72 -4.00 0.89 2.13
N PHE A 73 -3.06 0.59 3.04
CA PHE A 73 -2.68 1.51 4.10
C PHE A 73 -2.01 2.78 3.54
N ALA A 74 -1.21 2.68 2.48
CA ALA A 74 -0.62 3.84 1.84
C ALA A 74 -1.66 4.79 1.24
N CYS A 75 -2.72 4.25 0.62
CA CYS A 75 -3.85 5.03 0.13
C CYS A 75 -4.56 5.73 1.30
N HIS A 76 -4.79 5.02 2.40
CA HIS A 76 -5.37 5.60 3.61
C HIS A 76 -4.51 6.71 4.22
N LEU A 77 -3.18 6.58 4.21
CA LEU A 77 -2.27 7.65 4.66
C LEU A 77 -2.38 8.92 3.79
N LEU A 78 -2.68 8.79 2.50
CA LEU A 78 -2.84 9.93 1.59
C LEU A 78 -4.26 10.50 1.56
N GLY A 79 -5.22 9.84 2.23
CA GLY A 79 -6.65 10.13 2.06
C GLY A 79 -7.16 9.79 0.67
N ALA A 80 -6.45 8.93 -0.07
CA ALA A 80 -6.91 8.38 -1.34
C ALA A 80 -7.93 7.26 -1.10
N VAL A 81 -8.68 6.93 -2.15
CA VAL A 81 -9.69 5.86 -2.13
C VAL A 81 -9.13 4.67 -2.88
N VAL A 82 -9.04 3.52 -2.21
CA VAL A 82 -8.70 2.26 -2.85
C VAL A 82 -9.93 1.67 -3.55
N VAL A 83 -9.75 1.13 -4.75
CA VAL A 83 -10.77 0.38 -5.50
C VAL A 83 -10.23 -1.04 -5.68
N PRO A 84 -10.50 -1.96 -4.73
CA PRO A 84 -9.99 -3.32 -4.80
C PRO A 84 -10.70 -4.11 -5.90
N VAL A 85 -9.93 -4.83 -6.71
CA VAL A 85 -10.44 -5.62 -7.83
C VAL A 85 -9.90 -7.04 -7.74
N PHE A 86 -10.79 -8.02 -7.88
CA PHE A 86 -10.40 -9.42 -7.83
C PHE A 86 -9.52 -9.80 -9.02
N PRO A 87 -8.43 -10.56 -8.80
CA PRO A 87 -7.45 -10.90 -9.83
C PRO A 87 -7.98 -11.90 -10.86
N ASN A 88 -9.15 -12.52 -10.63
CA ASN A 88 -9.76 -13.51 -11.51
C ASN A 88 -10.67 -12.90 -12.60
N LEU A 89 -10.99 -11.61 -12.52
CA LEU A 89 -11.83 -10.95 -13.52
C LEU A 89 -11.13 -10.85 -14.88
N VAL A 90 -11.92 -10.81 -15.94
CA VAL A 90 -11.42 -10.59 -17.32
C VAL A 90 -11.17 -9.11 -17.59
N ALA A 91 -10.42 -8.80 -18.66
CA ALA A 91 -9.98 -7.45 -18.96
C ALA A 91 -11.12 -6.43 -19.08
N ASP A 92 -12.20 -6.78 -19.80
CA ASP A 92 -13.37 -5.90 -20.00
C ASP A 92 -14.09 -5.57 -18.68
N GLN A 93 -14.12 -6.52 -17.74
CA GLN A 93 -14.70 -6.29 -16.41
C GLN A 93 -13.83 -5.35 -15.57
N ILE A 94 -12.51 -5.52 -15.65
CA ILE A 94 -11.55 -4.63 -14.96
C ILE A 94 -11.65 -3.22 -15.55
N GLU A 95 -11.74 -3.10 -16.86
CA GLU A 95 -11.94 -1.82 -17.56
C GLU A 95 -13.24 -1.13 -17.13
N TYR A 96 -14.35 -1.88 -17.10
CA TYR A 96 -15.63 -1.37 -16.63
C TYR A 96 -15.52 -0.82 -15.20
N ILE A 97 -14.88 -1.57 -14.28
CA ILE A 97 -14.68 -1.12 -12.90
C ILE A 97 -13.80 0.13 -12.86
N ALA A 98 -12.71 0.18 -13.62
CA ALA A 98 -11.81 1.33 -13.68
C ALA A 98 -12.55 2.60 -14.14
N LYS A 99 -13.41 2.47 -15.16
CA LYS A 99 -14.24 3.55 -15.69
C LYS A 99 -15.34 3.96 -14.71
N ASN A 100 -16.13 3.01 -14.21
CA ASN A 100 -17.25 3.26 -13.31
C ASN A 100 -16.79 3.85 -11.97
N SER A 101 -15.61 3.43 -11.51
CA SER A 101 -15.01 4.02 -10.31
C SER A 101 -14.39 5.39 -10.56
N ASP A 102 -14.18 5.84 -11.80
CA ASP A 102 -13.32 6.97 -12.13
C ASP A 102 -11.91 6.85 -11.53
N SER A 103 -11.33 5.64 -11.60
CA SER A 103 -9.95 5.43 -11.16
C SER A 103 -9.00 6.28 -12.00
N GLU A 104 -7.97 6.84 -11.35
CA GLU A 104 -6.92 7.65 -11.99
C GLU A 104 -5.58 6.92 -12.00
N PHE A 105 -5.42 5.93 -11.12
CA PHE A 105 -4.19 5.16 -10.91
C PHE A 105 -4.52 3.67 -10.83
N ILE A 106 -3.62 2.82 -11.30
CA ILE A 106 -3.73 1.36 -11.16
C ILE A 106 -2.46 0.83 -10.50
N VAL A 107 -2.63 -0.09 -9.55
CA VAL A 107 -1.55 -0.93 -9.04
C VAL A 107 -1.84 -2.39 -9.37
N ILE A 108 -0.87 -3.05 -10.01
CA ILE A 108 -0.95 -4.45 -10.42
C ILE A 108 0.14 -5.32 -9.78
N SER A 109 -0.20 -6.58 -9.52
CA SER A 109 0.71 -7.52 -8.86
C SER A 109 1.81 -8.09 -9.75
N ASN A 110 1.46 -8.54 -10.94
CA ASN A 110 2.30 -9.41 -11.76
C ASN A 110 1.99 -9.29 -13.27
N GLU A 111 2.72 -10.06 -14.09
CA GLU A 111 2.60 -10.09 -15.55
C GLU A 111 1.21 -10.53 -16.05
N ILE A 112 0.53 -11.41 -15.30
CA ILE A 112 -0.83 -11.86 -15.66
C ILE A 112 -1.80 -10.68 -15.57
N GLN A 113 -1.72 -9.91 -14.48
CA GLN A 113 -2.54 -8.71 -14.33
C GLN A 113 -2.13 -7.62 -15.31
N ALA A 114 -0.84 -7.50 -15.63
CA ALA A 114 -0.34 -6.58 -16.66
C ALA A 114 -0.98 -6.85 -18.02
N ASN A 115 -1.02 -8.12 -18.45
CA ASN A 115 -1.63 -8.52 -19.71
C ASN A 115 -3.09 -8.10 -19.83
N LYS A 116 -3.87 -8.20 -18.76
CA LYS A 116 -5.27 -7.75 -18.75
C LYS A 116 -5.39 -6.24 -18.96
N ILE A 117 -4.53 -5.46 -18.31
CA ILE A 117 -4.51 -4.01 -18.50
C ILE A 117 -4.03 -3.61 -19.91
N ARG A 118 -3.10 -4.37 -20.51
CA ARG A 118 -2.66 -4.12 -21.89
C ARG A 118 -3.79 -4.29 -22.90
N GLN A 119 -4.66 -5.29 -22.71
CA GLN A 119 -5.79 -5.56 -23.61
C GLN A 119 -6.77 -4.37 -23.73
N THR A 120 -6.94 -3.62 -22.65
CA THR A 120 -7.90 -2.49 -22.58
C THR A 120 -7.22 -1.14 -22.38
N ARG A 121 -5.90 -1.04 -22.59
CA ARG A 121 -5.11 0.16 -22.27
C ARG A 121 -5.63 1.42 -22.98
N GLN A 122 -6.01 1.28 -24.25
CA GLN A 122 -6.55 2.37 -25.09
C GLN A 122 -7.86 2.96 -24.56
N ASP A 123 -8.63 2.16 -23.80
CA ASP A 123 -9.93 2.53 -23.25
C ASP A 123 -9.83 3.18 -21.87
N LEU A 124 -8.68 3.02 -21.20
CA LEU A 124 -8.39 3.53 -19.86
C LEU A 124 -7.89 4.99 -19.86
N LYS A 125 -8.65 5.88 -20.52
CA LYS A 125 -8.25 7.28 -20.78
C LYS A 125 -8.01 8.14 -19.52
N LYS A 126 -8.66 7.83 -18.40
CA LYS A 126 -8.46 8.54 -17.12
C LYS A 126 -7.25 8.05 -16.33
N ILE A 127 -6.66 6.91 -16.70
CA ILE A 127 -5.54 6.31 -15.98
C ILE A 127 -4.24 7.04 -16.33
N LYS A 128 -3.75 7.81 -15.36
CA LYS A 128 -2.54 8.63 -15.44
C LYS A 128 -1.27 7.79 -15.29
N GLN A 129 -1.32 6.76 -14.45
CA GLN A 129 -0.16 5.92 -14.16
C GLN A 129 -0.58 4.50 -13.78
N ILE A 130 0.19 3.52 -14.27
CA ILE A 130 0.08 2.10 -13.89
C ILE A 130 1.36 1.74 -13.14
N MET A 131 1.20 1.16 -11.95
CA MET A 131 2.29 0.79 -11.05
C MET A 131 2.35 -0.72 -10.91
N THR A 132 3.56 -1.28 -10.94
CA THR A 132 3.76 -2.72 -10.80
C THR A 132 4.46 -3.04 -9.50
N MET A 133 3.92 -4.02 -8.77
CA MET A 133 4.53 -4.46 -7.51
C MET A 133 5.76 -5.35 -7.76
N LYS A 134 5.79 -6.07 -8.88
CA LYS A 134 6.94 -6.84 -9.34
C LYS A 134 7.78 -6.01 -10.31
N LYS A 135 9.11 -6.11 -10.20
CA LYS A 135 10.09 -5.56 -11.15
C LYS A 135 10.02 -6.28 -12.51
N GLY A 136 10.47 -5.59 -13.56
CA GLY A 136 10.67 -6.18 -14.88
C GLY A 136 9.38 -6.41 -15.69
N ILE A 137 8.28 -5.79 -15.29
CA ILE A 137 7.03 -5.78 -16.07
C ILE A 137 7.07 -4.56 -16.98
N GLU A 138 7.18 -4.81 -18.28
CA GLU A 138 7.30 -3.75 -19.29
C GLU A 138 5.94 -3.36 -19.87
N GLY A 139 5.76 -2.09 -20.21
CA GLY A 139 4.52 -1.63 -20.82
C GLY A 139 4.43 -0.12 -20.88
N GLU A 140 3.62 0.38 -21.80
CA GLU A 140 3.43 1.82 -21.95
C GLU A 140 2.82 2.44 -20.69
N GLY A 141 3.60 3.30 -20.03
CA GLY A 141 3.19 3.95 -18.79
C GLY A 141 3.25 3.05 -17.56
N PHE A 142 3.92 1.89 -17.64
CA PHE A 142 4.14 1.01 -16.49
C PHE A 142 5.40 1.46 -15.77
N ARG A 143 5.33 1.54 -14.43
CA ARG A 143 6.49 1.83 -13.58
C ARG A 143 6.51 0.89 -12.41
N SER A 144 7.66 0.25 -12.16
CA SER A 144 7.77 -0.60 -10.99
C SER A 144 7.85 0.24 -9.72
N PHE A 145 7.32 -0.32 -8.63
CA PHE A 145 7.30 0.35 -7.34
C PHE A 145 8.72 0.73 -6.88
N ASP A 146 9.68 -0.18 -7.04
CA ASP A 146 11.07 0.05 -6.68
C ASP A 146 11.71 1.18 -7.47
N ASP A 147 11.42 1.30 -8.77
CA ASP A 147 11.95 2.38 -9.60
C ASP A 147 11.42 3.74 -9.13
N ILE A 148 10.14 3.79 -8.75
CA ILE A 148 9.53 5.01 -8.20
C ILE A 148 10.17 5.36 -6.86
N LEU A 149 10.40 4.38 -5.99
CA LEU A 149 11.07 4.63 -4.70
C LEU A 149 12.51 5.13 -4.86
N ALA A 150 13.27 4.54 -5.78
CA ALA A 150 14.63 4.97 -6.07
C ALA A 150 14.67 6.46 -6.47
N GLN A 151 13.65 6.94 -7.19
CA GLN A 151 13.52 8.33 -7.61
C GLN A 151 13.10 9.29 -6.47
N VAL A 152 12.33 8.80 -5.49
CA VAL A 152 11.84 9.63 -4.38
C VAL A 152 12.95 10.01 -3.39
N GLY A 153 14.00 9.18 -3.26
CA GLY A 153 15.21 9.46 -2.49
C GLY A 153 15.01 9.51 -0.97
N HIS A 154 16.04 9.08 -0.22
CA HIS A 154 16.02 8.96 1.25
C HIS A 154 15.66 10.27 1.99
N ALA A 155 15.94 11.43 1.39
CA ALA A 155 15.68 12.76 1.95
C ALA A 155 14.18 13.08 2.10
N ARG A 156 13.30 12.47 1.28
CA ARG A 156 11.84 12.66 1.38
C ARG A 156 11.19 11.88 2.52
N ARG A 157 11.79 10.78 2.98
CA ARG A 157 11.33 10.09 4.21
C ARG A 157 11.36 11.06 5.40
N LEU A 158 12.47 11.76 5.61
CA LEU A 158 12.65 12.68 6.74
C LEU A 158 11.71 13.89 6.70
N SER A 159 11.43 14.45 5.51
CA SER A 159 10.48 15.55 5.37
C SER A 159 9.01 15.09 5.45
N PHE A 160 8.71 13.84 5.06
CA PHE A 160 7.41 13.21 5.35
C PHE A 160 7.16 13.15 6.85
N TRP A 161 8.15 12.75 7.65
CA TRP A 161 8.04 12.74 9.11
C TRP A 161 7.83 14.13 9.72
N LYS A 162 8.55 15.15 9.22
CA LYS A 162 8.35 16.54 9.66
C LYS A 162 6.95 17.04 9.32
N ASN A 163 6.48 16.76 8.11
CA ASN A 163 5.13 17.11 7.64
C ASN A 163 4.04 16.11 8.07
N ALA A 164 4.39 15.01 8.73
CA ALA A 164 3.44 14.16 9.45
C ALA A 164 3.14 14.73 10.85
N SER A 165 3.69 15.91 11.17
CA SER A 165 3.36 16.68 12.36
C SER A 165 2.18 17.65 12.16
N ILE A 166 1.70 17.85 10.92
CA ILE A 166 0.52 18.69 10.59
C ILE A 166 -0.80 17.89 10.55
N TRP A 167 -0.81 16.65 11.05
CA TRP A 167 -2.07 15.93 11.22
C TRP A 167 -2.84 16.61 12.36
N PRO A 168 -4.03 17.15 12.10
CA PRO A 168 -4.78 17.89 13.10
C PRO A 168 -5.15 16.90 14.21
N ASN A 169 -4.68 17.21 15.43
CA ASN A 169 -4.75 16.39 16.63
C ASN A 169 -3.77 15.21 16.68
N ARG A 170 -2.51 15.54 17.04
CA ARG A 170 -1.74 14.68 17.94
C ARG A 170 -2.55 14.61 19.25
N MET A 171 -3.48 13.67 19.35
CA MET A 171 -4.08 13.34 20.64
C MET A 171 -2.89 13.03 21.54
N THR A 172 -2.66 13.88 22.53
CA THR A 172 -1.64 13.70 23.56
C THR A 172 -2.06 12.49 24.38
N LEU A 173 -1.87 11.30 23.81
CA LEU A 173 -1.87 10.07 24.55
C LEU A 173 -0.63 10.19 25.45
N ARG A 174 -0.88 10.64 26.69
CA ARG A 174 0.08 10.50 27.79
C ARG A 174 0.64 9.08 27.70
N PRO A 175 1.95 8.88 27.87
CA PRO A 175 2.47 7.53 28.04
C PRO A 175 1.63 6.88 29.12
N SER A 176 0.87 5.84 28.76
CA SER A 176 0.08 5.11 29.73
C SER A 176 1.06 4.61 30.77
N SER A 177 0.90 5.09 31.99
CA SER A 177 1.59 4.59 33.16
C SER A 177 1.47 3.07 33.18
N THR A 178 2.61 2.39 33.12
CA THR A 178 2.84 1.03 33.65
C THR A 178 1.62 0.11 33.59
N HIS A 179 1.44 -0.60 32.48
CA HIS A 179 0.57 -1.77 32.51
C HIS A 179 1.33 -2.93 33.16
N PRO A 180 0.81 -3.54 34.24
CA PRO A 180 1.46 -4.67 34.89
C PRO A 180 1.44 -5.89 33.95
N ALA A 181 2.50 -6.71 34.04
CA ALA A 181 2.69 -7.91 33.24
C ALA A 181 1.44 -8.82 33.25
N GLN A 182 1.03 -9.27 32.07
CA GLN A 182 -0.01 -10.31 31.93
C GLN A 182 0.50 -11.62 32.56
N PRO A 183 -0.30 -12.31 33.40
CA PRO A 183 0.08 -13.60 33.94
C PRO A 183 0.02 -14.70 32.87
N ASP A 184 1.03 -15.55 32.89
CA ASP A 184 1.23 -16.71 32.02
C ASP A 184 0.07 -17.72 32.20
N LEU A 185 -0.67 -17.99 31.12
CA LEU A 185 -1.78 -18.95 31.08
C LEU A 185 -1.33 -20.38 30.74
N ARG A 186 -0.06 -20.73 30.99
CA ARG A 186 0.41 -22.11 30.97
C ARG A 186 0.35 -22.69 32.38
N ASN A 187 -0.85 -23.01 32.84
CA ASN A 187 -1.17 -24.05 33.83
C ASN A 187 -2.64 -23.91 34.26
N VAL A 188 -3.55 -24.37 33.40
CA VAL A 188 -4.86 -24.92 33.80
C VAL A 188 -5.16 -26.10 32.89
#